data_AF-A0ABD0N6H7-F1
#
_entry.id   AF-A0ABD0N6H7-F1
#
_cell.length_a   1.000
_cell.length_b   1.000
_cell.length_c   1.000
_cell.angle_alpha   90.00
_cell.angle_beta   90.00
_cell.angle_gamma   90.00
#
_symmetry.space_group_name_H-M   'P 1'
#
loop_
_entity.id
_entity.type
_entity.pdbx_description
1 polymer ?
#
loop_
_entity_poly.entity_id
_entity_poly.type
_entity_poly.pdbx_seq_one_letter_code
_entity_poly.pdbx_strand_id
1 'polypeptide(L)' 'PTVVSFSFDVGNGPVELNVHSPTPLNDDQWHRVSAERNTKEAILQLDQKYKEVRPAPTQGHTRLELYSQLYV' A
#
# COMPACT_ATOMS: atom_id res chain seq x y z
N PRO A 1 -9.52 6.18 -13.31
CA PRO A 1 -8.40 6.27 -12.35
C PRO A 1 -7.18 5.49 -12.85
N THR A 2 -5.97 6.02 -12.60
CA THR A 2 -4.69 5.41 -13.02
C THR A 2 -3.77 5.11 -11.83
N VAL A 3 -4.26 5.33 -10.61
CA VAL A 3 -3.46 5.23 -9.37
C VAL A 3 -4.14 4.26 -8.42
N VAL A 4 -3.34 3.41 -7.78
CA VAL A 4 -3.71 2.64 -6.59
C VAL A 4 -2.97 3.22 -5.41
N SER A 5 -3.71 3.51 -4.33
CA SER A 5 -3.18 4.10 -3.10
C SER A 5 -3.28 3.12 -1.94
N PHE A 6 -2.23 3.03 -1.13
CA PHE A 6 -2.22 2.27 0.13
C PHE A 6 -1.71 3.17 1.25
N SER A 7 -2.58 3.45 2.23
CA SER A 7 -2.24 4.28 3.39
C SER A 7 -2.34 3.49 4.69
N PHE A 8 -1.41 3.77 5.60
CA PHE A 8 -1.43 3.22 6.96
C PHE A 8 -0.76 4.16 7.95
N ASP A 9 -1.10 4.03 9.23
CA ASP A 9 -0.43 4.71 10.34
C ASP A 9 -0.24 3.71 11.49
N VAL A 10 0.98 3.61 11.98
CA VAL A 10 1.36 2.73 13.11
C VAL A 10 1.59 3.50 14.41
N GLY A 11 1.33 4.81 14.44
CA GLY A 11 1.63 5.72 15.54
C GLY A 11 2.81 6.66 15.27
N ASN A 12 3.42 6.58 14.08
CA ASN A 12 4.49 7.48 13.63
C ASN A 12 4.01 8.52 12.60
N GLY A 13 2.69 8.59 12.37
CA GLY A 13 2.07 9.42 11.33
C GLY A 13 1.75 8.62 10.06
N PRO A 14 0.93 9.20 9.17
CA PRO A 14 0.43 8.51 7.99
C PRO A 14 1.52 8.28 6.95
N VAL A 15 1.47 7.10 6.33
CA VAL A 15 2.38 6.61 5.30
C VAL A 15 1.54 6.18 4.10
N GLU A 16 1.67 6.87 2.97
CA GLU A 16 0.89 6.61 1.73
C GLU A 16 1.76 6.21 0.53
N LEU A 17 1.55 5.02 -0.03
CA LEU A 17 2.19 4.53 -1.26
C LEU A 17 1.21 4.68 -2.42
N ASN A 18 1.71 5.08 -3.59
CA ASN A 18 0.97 5.31 -4.82
C ASN A 18 1.65 4.65 -6.03
N VAL A 19 1.00 3.61 -6.56
CA VAL A 19 1.46 2.96 -7.80
C VAL A 19 0.63 3.46 -8.98
N HIS A 20 1.33 3.91 -10.02
CA HIS A 20 0.73 4.44 -11.25
C HIS A 20 0.72 3.41 -12.37
N SER A 21 -0.44 3.21 -12.99
CA SER A 21 -0.59 2.51 -14.27
C SER A 21 -0.47 3.49 -15.44
N PRO A 22 0.13 3.10 -16.58
CA PRO A 22 0.09 3.91 -17.79
C PRO A 22 -1.30 4.00 -18.43
N THR A 23 -2.22 3.10 -18.07
CA THR A 23 -3.59 3.04 -18.58
C THR A 23 -4.61 3.17 -17.45
N PRO A 24 -5.85 3.60 -17.74
CA PRO A 24 -6.93 3.57 -16.76
C PRO A 24 -7.19 2.15 -16.24
N LEU A 25 -7.40 2.00 -14.93
CA LEU A 25 -7.68 0.73 -14.25
C LEU A 25 -9.17 0.37 -14.19
N ASN A 26 -10.03 1.29 -14.65
CA ASN A 26 -11.47 1.10 -14.77
C ASN A 26 -11.83 0.74 -16.21
N ASP A 27 -11.14 -0.24 -16.78
CA ASP A 27 -11.17 -0.64 -18.19
C ASP A 27 -11.90 -1.99 -18.42
N ASP A 28 -12.66 -2.45 -17.42
CA ASP A 28 -13.39 -3.74 -17.42
C ASP A 28 -12.45 -4.97 -17.49
N GLN A 29 -11.17 -4.80 -17.13
CA GLN A 29 -10.21 -5.89 -17.00
C GLN A 29 -9.85 -6.16 -15.54
N TRP A 30 -9.43 -7.39 -15.26
CA TRP A 30 -8.92 -7.75 -13.95
C TRP A 30 -7.52 -7.18 -13.74
N HIS A 31 -7.36 -6.44 -12.64
CA HIS A 31 -6.06 -5.99 -12.15
C HIS A 31 -5.73 -6.66 -10.81
N ARG A 32 -4.46 -7.01 -10.61
CA ARG A 32 -3.97 -7.61 -9.37
C ARG A 32 -3.24 -6.56 -8.53
N VAL A 33 -3.76 -6.28 -7.35
CA VAL A 33 -3.10 -5.43 -6.35
C VAL A 33 -2.60 -6.30 -5.20
N SER A 34 -1.38 -6.05 -4.74
CA SER A 34 -0.86 -6.58 -3.47
C SER A 34 -0.24 -5.47 -2.65
N ALA A 35 -0.67 -5.36 -1.39
CA ALA A 35 -0.08 -4.47 -0.39
C ALA A 35 0.55 -5.33 0.72
N GLU A 36 1.81 -5.06 1.02
CA GLU A 36 2.53 -5.68 2.13
C GLU A 36 3.10 -4.59 3.03
N ARG A 37 3.05 -4.81 4.34
CA ARG A 37 3.79 -4.00 5.31
C ARG A 37 4.41 -4.94 6.33
N ASN A 38 5.71 -4.85 6.50
CA ASN A 38 6.48 -5.62 7.47
C ASN A 38 7.38 -4.68 8.30
N THR A 39 8.24 -5.24 9.15
CA THR A 39 9.13 -4.44 10.03
C THR A 39 10.29 -3.76 9.29
N LYS A 40 10.52 -4.10 8.03
CA LYS A 40 11.61 -3.57 7.19
C LYS A 40 11.10 -2.56 6.17
N GLU A 41 9.94 -2.81 5.57
CA GLU A 41 9.39 -1.99 4.48
C GLU A 41 7.87 -2.16 4.31
N ALA A 42 7.28 -1.23 3.57
CA ALA A 42 5.98 -1.34 2.95
C ALA A 42 6.13 -1.41 1.43
N ILE A 43 5.33 -2.25 0.80
CA ILE A 43 5.32 -2.52 -0.64
C ILE A 43 3.89 -2.41 -1.13
N LEU A 44 3.69 -1.66 -2.21
CA LEU A 44 2.48 -1.71 -3.02
C LEU A 44 2.86 -2.16 -4.42
N GLN A 45 2.17 -3.15 -4.97
CA GLN A 45 2.42 -3.68 -6.30
C GLN A 45 1.12 -3.84 -7.10
N LEU A 46 1.19 -3.46 -8.38
CA LEU A 46 0.10 -3.53 -9.35
C LEU A 46 0.54 -4.38 -10.54
N ASP A 47 -0.28 -5.37 -10.89
CA ASP A 47 -0.12 -6.30 -12.01
C ASP A 47 1.25 -6.98 -12.07
N GLN A 48 1.86 -7.18 -10.90
CA GLN A 48 3.21 -7.70 -10.71
C GLN A 48 4.33 -6.90 -11.41
N LYS A 49 3.99 -5.75 -12.00
CA LYS A 49 4.86 -4.97 -12.89
C LYS A 49 5.25 -3.63 -12.30
N TYR A 50 4.29 -2.92 -11.73
CA TYR A 50 4.50 -1.60 -11.13
C TYR A 50 4.57 -1.75 -9.62
N LYS A 51 5.58 -1.14 -8.99
CA LYS A 51 5.85 -1.31 -7.55
C LYS A 51 6.32 0.00 -6.94
N GLU A 52 5.84 0.30 -5.74
CA GLU A 52 6.44 1.28 -4.85
C GLU A 52 6.93 0.56 -3.58
N VAL A 53 8.08 0.99 -3.08
CA VAL A 53 8.70 0.48 -1.86
C VAL A 53 9.01 1.65 -0.93
N ARG A 54 8.66 1.51 0.34
CA ARG A 54 8.97 2.48 1.38
C ARG A 54 9.64 1.76 2.56
N PRO A 55 10.89 2.09 2.92
CA PRO A 55 11.52 1.57 4.12
C PRO A 55 10.71 1.89 5.37
N ALA A 56 10.67 0.97 6.33
CA ALA A 56 10.12 1.23 7.64
C ALA A 56 11.01 2.24 8.39
N PRO A 57 10.44 3.11 9.23
CA PRO A 57 11.21 3.99 10.09
C PRO A 57 12.18 3.20 10.98
N THR A 58 13.38 3.73 11.20
CA THR A 58 14.41 3.08 12.04
C THR A 58 14.06 3.10 13.54
N GLN A 59 13.13 3.98 13.93
CA GLN A 59 12.63 4.14 15.29
C GLN A 59 11.11 4.32 15.28
N GLY A 60 10.48 3.99 16.40
CA GLY A 60 9.04 4.18 16.60
C GLY A 60 8.25 2.88 16.56
N HIS A 61 6.94 3.01 16.43
CA HIS A 61 6.02 1.88 16.51
C HIS A 61 6.15 0.97 15.28
N THR A 62 6.18 -0.34 15.52
CA THR A 62 6.35 -1.36 14.47
C THR A 62 5.14 -2.27 14.31
N ARG A 63 4.18 -2.25 15.23
CA ARG A 63 2.96 -3.06 15.17
C ARG A 63 1.79 -2.18 14.79
N LEU A 64 1.05 -2.60 13.77
CA LEU A 64 -0.26 -2.03 13.47
C LEU A 64 -1.28 -2.74 14.36
N GLU A 65 -1.91 -2.00 15.27
CA GLU A 65 -3.01 -2.50 16.09
C GLU A 65 -4.33 -2.13 15.41
N LEU A 66 -5.11 -3.14 15.02
CA LEU A 66 -6.44 -2.94 14.44
C LEU A 66 -7.47 -3.46 15.44
N TYR A 67 -8.29 -2.54 15.94
CA TYR A 67 -9.39 -2.86 16.87
C TYR A 67 -10.77 -2.74 16.21
N SER A 68 -10.82 -2.20 14.98
CA SER A 68 -12.04 -2.01 14.21
C SER A 68 -12.33 -3.19 13.28
N GLN A 69 -13.55 -3.23 12.77
CA GLN A 69 -13.94 -4.15 11.71
C GLN A 69 -13.18 -3.87 10.41
N LEU A 70 -12.99 -4.92 9.63
CA LEU A 70 -12.52 -4.85 8.25
C LEU A 70 -13.72 -4.61 7.33
N TYR A 71 -13.62 -3.60 6.47
CA TYR A 71 -14.62 -3.30 5.43
C TYR A 71 -14.04 -3.60 4.05
N VAL A 72 -14.87 -4.16 3.17
CA VAL A 72 -14.56 -4.49 1.77
C VAL A 72 -15.68 -3.99 0.87
#